data_AF-A0A3S7SGQ2-F1
#
_entry.id   AF-A0A3S7SGQ2-F1
#
_cell.length_a   1.000
_cell.length_b   1.000
_cell.length_c   1.000
_cell.angle_alpha   90.00
_cell.angle_beta   90.00
_cell.angle_gamma   90.00
#
_symmetry.space_group_name_H-M   'P 1'
#
loop_
_entity.id
_entity.type
_entity.pdbx_description
1 polymer ?
#
loop_
_entity_poly.entity_id
_entity_poly.type
_entity_poly.pdbx_seq_one_letter_code
_entity_poly.pdbx_strand_id
1 'polypeptide(L)'
;MDLVNYLLSYFAARNVFYLCAFVCWPPDQIVKLQRDAPLYNIRVSILSFSDFRALHPVANGFQRDGILLDVNCPGSEDVVQHASQTRAFNLRFTWILLDNSPYNESKMNDYLDGVTVLADADVLWFSTNKVIEMYRLKPKEPLILLEHNWTSSATQQEMALCI
;
A
#
# COMPACT_ATOMS: atom_id res chain seq x y z
N MET A 1 1.61 -18.72 -2.11
CA MET A 1 2.22 -17.76 -1.17
C MET A 1 1.09 -17.17 -0.33
N ASP A 2 1.28 -17.01 0.97
CA ASP A 2 0.30 -16.41 1.88
C ASP A 2 0.23 -14.88 1.71
N LEU A 3 -0.94 -14.26 1.90
CA LEU A 3 -1.15 -12.81 1.72
C LEU A 3 -0.18 -11.98 2.56
N VAL A 4 -0.03 -12.29 3.85
CA VAL A 4 0.86 -11.54 4.76
C VAL A 4 2.30 -11.58 4.27
N ASN A 5 2.77 -12.76 3.85
CA ASN A 5 4.13 -12.92 3.33
C ASN A 5 4.35 -12.12 2.04
N TYR A 6 3.35 -12.07 1.15
CA TYR A 6 3.45 -11.24 -0.05
C TYR A 6 3.57 -9.76 0.32
N LEU A 7 2.67 -9.24 1.16
CA LEU A 7 2.66 -7.83 1.57
C LEU A 7 4.01 -7.43 2.19
N LEU A 8 4.53 -8.26 3.11
CA LEU A 8 5.81 -8.02 3.76
C LEU A 8 6.99 -8.09 2.79
N SER A 9 6.98 -9.06 1.86
CA SER A 9 8.01 -9.16 0.82
C SER A 9 8.02 -7.93 -0.10
N TYR A 10 6.83 -7.43 -0.46
CA TYR A 10 6.66 -6.24 -1.29
C TYR A 10 7.25 -4.99 -0.62
N PHE A 11 6.93 -4.77 0.66
CA PHE A 11 7.45 -3.63 1.43
C PHE A 11 8.96 -3.75 1.66
N ALA A 12 9.45 -4.95 1.96
CA ALA A 12 10.88 -5.19 2.16
C ALA A 12 11.69 -4.89 0.88
N ALA A 13 11.18 -5.29 -0.29
CA ALA A 13 11.80 -4.99 -1.58
C ALA A 13 11.91 -3.47 -1.87
N ARG A 14 11.12 -2.64 -1.19
CA ARG A 14 11.11 -1.17 -1.30
C ARG A 14 11.85 -0.47 -0.16
N ASN A 15 12.61 -1.21 0.64
CA ASN A 15 13.35 -0.70 1.79
C ASN A 15 12.44 0.01 2.82
N VAL A 16 11.21 -0.48 2.99
CA VAL A 16 10.33 -0.04 4.07
C VAL A 16 10.76 -0.73 5.36
N PHE A 17 10.95 0.06 6.43
CA PHE A 17 11.31 -0.46 7.76
C PHE A 17 10.18 -0.30 8.78
N TYR A 18 9.21 0.56 8.50
CA TYR A 18 8.06 0.83 9.34
C TYR A 18 6.79 0.77 8.51
N LEU A 19 5.83 -0.05 8.94
CA LEU A 19 4.56 -0.29 8.28
C LEU A 19 3.41 0.14 9.18
N CYS A 20 2.65 1.12 8.72
CA CYS A 20 1.38 1.54 9.31
C CYS A 20 0.24 0.80 8.61
N ALA A 21 -0.50 0.00 9.36
CA ALA A 21 -1.60 -0.79 8.82
C ALA A 21 -2.95 -0.26 9.33
N PHE A 22 -3.78 0.21 8.41
CA PHE A 22 -5.18 0.57 8.60
C PHE A 22 -6.05 -0.58 8.09
N VAL A 23 -6.32 -1.53 9.00
CA VAL A 23 -7.01 -2.78 8.66
C VAL A 23 -8.08 -3.10 9.71
N CYS A 24 -9.13 -3.78 9.29
CA CYS A 24 -10.22 -4.30 10.13
C CYS A 24 -10.20 -5.84 10.14
N TRP A 25 -9.01 -6.42 10.02
CA TRP A 25 -8.81 -7.86 9.91
C TRP A 25 -9.13 -8.60 11.22
N PRO A 26 -9.43 -9.90 11.12
CA PRO A 26 -9.48 -10.78 12.27
C PRO A 26 -8.19 -10.75 13.12
N PRO A 27 -8.28 -10.90 14.46
CA PRO A 27 -7.12 -10.85 15.35
C PRO A 27 -6.00 -11.84 15.00
N ASP A 28 -6.33 -13.03 14.50
CA ASP A 28 -5.36 -14.04 14.08
C ASP A 28 -4.49 -13.57 12.91
N GLN A 29 -5.06 -12.83 11.95
CA GLN A 29 -4.32 -12.25 10.84
C GLN A 29 -3.43 -11.09 11.29
N ILE A 30 -3.92 -10.26 12.23
CA ILE A 30 -3.13 -9.18 12.82
C ILE A 30 -1.92 -9.74 13.56
N VAL A 31 -2.13 -10.76 14.41
CA VAL A 31 -1.04 -11.43 15.15
C VAL A 31 -0.04 -12.03 14.18
N LYS A 32 -0.51 -12.65 13.09
CA LYS A 32 0.36 -13.19 12.04
C LYS A 32 1.22 -12.10 11.39
N LEU A 33 0.60 -10.98 10.98
CA LEU A 33 1.31 -9.85 10.40
C LEU A 33 2.41 -9.31 11.34
N GLN A 34 2.08 -9.10 12.61
CA GLN A 34 3.02 -8.60 13.60
C GLN A 34 4.15 -9.60 13.92
N ARG A 35 3.84 -10.89 13.93
CA ARG A 35 4.81 -11.95 14.19
C ARG A 35 5.78 -12.14 13.02
N ASP A 36 5.27 -12.06 11.79
CA ASP A 36 6.05 -12.40 10.60
C ASP A 36 6.85 -11.18 10.08
N ALA A 37 6.41 -9.94 10.35
CA ALA A 37 7.08 -8.71 9.88
C ALA A 37 8.56 -8.54 10.32
N PRO A 38 8.97 -8.89 11.55
CA PRO A 38 10.37 -8.83 11.95
C PRO A 38 11.29 -9.72 11.09
N LEU A 39 10.78 -10.80 10.50
CA LEU A 39 11.55 -11.65 9.57
C LEU A 39 11.94 -10.91 8.29
N TYR A 40 11.23 -9.83 7.98
CA TYR A 40 11.47 -8.93 6.86
C TYR A 40 12.13 -7.60 7.27
N ASN A 41 12.56 -7.49 8.54
CA ASN A 41 13.09 -6.25 9.12
C ASN A 41 12.09 -5.08 9.12
N ILE A 42 10.79 -5.39 9.20
CA ILE A 42 9.70 -4.42 9.23
C ILE A 42 9.10 -4.38 10.64
N ARG A 43 8.91 -3.16 11.16
CA ARG A 43 8.12 -2.89 12.37
C ARG A 43 6.70 -2.52 11.96
N VAL A 44 5.70 -3.13 12.58
CA VAL A 44 4.29 -2.90 12.23
C VAL A 44 3.57 -2.15 13.34
N SER A 45 2.74 -1.19 12.98
CA SER A 45 1.78 -0.55 13.88
C SER A 45 0.39 -0.63 13.27
N ILE A 46 -0.56 -1.19 14.04
CA ILE A 46 -1.96 -1.23 13.67
C ILE A 46 -2.61 0.06 14.15
N LEU A 47 -3.18 0.83 13.24
CA LEU A 47 -3.71 2.16 13.51
C LEU A 47 -5.23 2.18 13.40
N SER A 48 -5.84 3.09 14.15
CA SER A 48 -7.23 3.45 13.94
C SER A 48 -7.36 4.30 12.67
N PHE A 49 -8.46 4.16 11.94
CA PHE A 49 -8.80 5.00 10.78
C PHE A 49 -8.96 6.50 11.12
N SER A 50 -8.94 6.86 12.41
CA SER A 50 -8.92 8.25 12.89
C SER A 50 -7.52 8.77 13.24
N ASP A 51 -6.49 7.91 13.24
CA ASP A 51 -5.12 8.27 13.59
C ASP A 51 -4.30 8.68 12.37
N PHE A 52 -4.50 9.92 11.92
CA PHE A 52 -3.79 10.46 10.77
C PHE A 52 -2.34 10.86 11.06
N ARG A 53 -1.84 10.72 12.31
CA ARG A 53 -0.46 11.12 12.66
C ARG A 53 0.59 10.38 11.83
N ALA A 54 0.29 9.16 11.44
CA ALA A 54 1.14 8.34 10.59
C ALA A 54 1.28 8.85 9.14
N LEU A 55 0.37 9.72 8.68
CA LEU A 55 0.39 10.30 7.34
C LEU A 55 1.12 11.64 7.28
N HIS A 56 1.65 12.12 8.41
CA HIS A 56 2.45 13.32 8.45
C HIS A 56 3.93 12.98 8.24
N PRO A 57 4.57 13.49 7.18
CA PRO A 57 5.99 13.22 6.94
C PRO A 57 6.83 13.81 8.08
N VAL A 58 7.59 12.96 8.77
CA VAL A 58 8.57 13.43 9.75
C VAL A 58 9.68 14.17 9.00
N ALA A 59 10.00 15.40 9.42
CA ALA A 59 10.88 16.31 8.69
C ALA A 59 12.30 15.75 8.42
N ASN A 60 12.77 14.77 9.20
CA ASN A 60 14.20 14.43 9.31
C ASN A 60 14.56 12.98 8.95
N GLY A 61 14.00 12.39 7.89
CA GLY A 61 14.36 11.02 7.46
C GLY A 61 14.42 10.83 5.95
N PHE A 62 15.42 10.07 5.49
CA PHE A 62 15.50 9.52 4.12
C PHE A 62 14.76 8.17 3.97
N GLN A 63 14.18 7.65 5.06
CA GLN A 63 13.48 6.37 5.06
C GLN A 63 12.07 6.50 4.50
N ARG A 64 11.65 5.47 3.76
CA ARG A 64 10.27 5.32 3.28
C ARG A 64 9.46 4.54 4.29
N ASP A 65 8.27 5.04 4.58
CA ASP A 65 7.30 4.36 5.43
C ASP A 65 6.28 3.63 4.56
N GLY A 66 5.89 2.43 4.97
CA GLY A 66 4.85 1.65 4.31
C GLY A 66 3.49 1.99 4.88
N ILE A 67 2.50 2.15 4.01
CA ILE A 67 1.09 2.21 4.40
C ILE A 67 0.37 1.01 3.78
N LEU A 68 -0.26 0.21 4.63
CA LEU A 68 -1.21 -0.82 4.22
C LEU A 68 -2.61 -0.36 4.59
N LEU A 69 -3.47 -0.18 3.60
CA LEU A 69 -4.86 0.24 3.81
C LEU A 69 -5.79 -0.80 3.21
N ASP A 70 -6.65 -1.40 4.03
CA ASP A 70 -7.75 -2.23 3.53
C ASP A 70 -8.91 -1.34 3.11
N VAL A 71 -9.19 -1.30 1.81
CA VAL A 71 -10.19 -0.39 1.24
C VAL A 71 -11.62 -0.79 1.61
N ASN A 72 -11.84 -2.05 2.02
CA ASN A 72 -13.16 -2.55 2.40
C ASN A 72 -13.50 -2.25 3.88
N CYS A 73 -12.58 -1.66 4.63
CA CYS A 73 -12.81 -1.31 6.03
C CYS A 73 -13.51 0.05 6.18
N PRO A 74 -14.43 0.20 7.16
CA PRO A 74 -15.04 1.49 7.45
C PRO A 74 -14.00 2.57 7.80
N GLY A 75 -14.11 3.74 7.18
CA GLY A 75 -13.18 4.86 7.36
C GLY A 75 -11.95 4.82 6.47
N SER A 76 -11.83 3.85 5.56
CA SER A 76 -10.74 3.78 4.58
C SER A 76 -10.72 4.99 3.64
N GLU A 77 -11.90 5.47 3.24
CA GLU A 77 -12.07 6.67 2.41
C GLU A 77 -11.50 7.92 3.08
N ASP A 78 -11.69 8.08 4.40
CA ASP A 78 -11.15 9.21 5.16
C ASP A 78 -9.62 9.21 5.15
N VAL A 79 -8.99 8.03 5.26
CA VAL A 79 -7.53 7.86 5.19
C VAL A 79 -7.01 8.28 3.81
N VAL A 80 -7.66 7.85 2.73
CA VAL A 80 -7.30 8.20 1.35
C VAL A 80 -7.49 9.69 1.09
N GLN A 81 -8.62 10.24 1.52
CA GLN A 81 -8.91 11.66 1.34
C GLN A 81 -7.89 12.52 2.09
N HIS A 82 -7.58 12.15 3.34
CA HIS A 82 -6.57 12.82 4.13
C HIS A 82 -5.19 12.72 3.45
N ALA A 83 -4.79 11.53 3.00
CA ALA A 83 -3.53 11.32 2.30
C ALA A 83 -3.41 12.15 1.01
N SER A 84 -4.51 12.32 0.29
CA SER A 84 -4.57 13.21 -0.89
C SER A 84 -4.36 14.67 -0.50
N GLN A 85 -5.04 15.14 0.55
CA GLN A 85 -4.97 16.54 1.02
C GLN A 85 -3.58 16.90 1.58
N THR A 86 -2.94 15.97 2.27
CA THR A 86 -1.60 16.16 2.88
C THR A 86 -0.45 15.78 1.95
N ARG A 87 -0.76 15.31 0.73
CA ARG A 87 0.20 14.78 -0.26
C ARG A 87 0.96 13.54 0.22
N ALA A 88 0.42 12.79 1.19
CA ALA A 88 1.03 11.56 1.70
C ALA A 88 1.12 10.46 0.62
N PHE A 89 0.34 10.49 -0.46
CA PHE A 89 0.61 9.59 -1.60
C PHE A 89 1.94 9.86 -2.29
N ASN A 90 2.36 11.13 -2.35
CA ASN A 90 3.51 11.57 -3.13
C ASN A 90 4.77 11.76 -2.27
N LEU A 91 4.62 11.81 -0.93
CA LEU A 91 5.70 12.18 -0.01
C LEU A 91 6.21 10.99 0.81
N ARG A 92 7.24 10.29 0.32
CA ARG A 92 8.03 9.29 1.06
C ARG A 92 7.29 8.01 1.50
N PHE A 93 6.02 7.84 1.15
CA PHE A 93 5.28 6.62 1.49
C PHE A 93 5.24 5.64 0.32
N THR A 94 5.24 4.35 0.65
CA THR A 94 4.90 3.25 -0.24
C THR A 94 3.54 2.72 0.20
N TRP A 95 2.56 2.70 -0.68
CA TRP A 95 1.17 2.37 -0.37
C TRP A 95 0.74 1.06 -1.01
N ILE A 96 0.09 0.22 -0.22
CA ILE A 96 -0.78 -0.85 -0.71
C ILE A 96 -2.21 -0.52 -0.31
N LEU A 97 -3.07 -0.35 -1.31
CA LEU A 97 -4.53 -0.33 -1.18
C LEU A 97 -5.03 -1.76 -1.42
N LEU A 98 -5.39 -2.44 -0.34
CA LEU A 98 -5.80 -3.83 -0.37
C LEU A 98 -7.32 -3.94 -0.56
N ASP A 99 -7.71 -4.59 -1.64
CA ASP A 99 -9.06 -5.06 -1.89
C ASP A 99 -9.12 -6.60 -1.78
N ASN A 100 -9.95 -7.10 -0.86
CA ASN A 100 -10.15 -8.54 -0.66
C ASN A 100 -11.09 -9.19 -1.69
N SER A 101 -11.53 -8.43 -2.71
CA SER A 101 -12.36 -8.91 -3.80
C SER A 101 -11.58 -9.06 -5.13
N PRO A 102 -12.14 -9.71 -6.16
CA PRO A 102 -11.56 -9.71 -7.50
C PRO A 102 -11.49 -8.29 -8.06
N TYR A 103 -10.44 -8.01 -8.85
CA TYR A 103 -10.21 -6.68 -9.41
C TYR A 103 -11.42 -6.18 -10.21
N ASN A 104 -11.86 -4.98 -9.85
CA ASN A 104 -12.92 -4.25 -10.52
C ASN A 104 -12.46 -2.81 -10.74
N GLU A 105 -12.16 -2.46 -11.99
CA GLU A 105 -11.66 -1.15 -12.37
C GLU A 105 -12.65 -0.02 -12.04
N SER A 106 -13.97 -0.24 -12.18
CA SER A 106 -14.97 0.77 -11.83
C SER A 106 -14.92 1.07 -10.34
N LYS A 107 -14.94 0.02 -9.50
CA LYS A 107 -14.87 0.17 -8.03
C LYS A 107 -13.60 0.93 -7.61
N MET A 108 -12.45 0.58 -8.20
CA MET A 108 -11.19 1.27 -7.94
C MET A 108 -11.25 2.74 -8.38
N ASN A 109 -11.73 3.02 -9.59
CA ASN A 109 -11.85 4.39 -10.10
C ASN A 109 -12.80 5.24 -9.26
N ASP A 110 -13.94 4.68 -8.83
CA ASP A 110 -14.92 5.35 -7.98
C ASP A 110 -14.30 5.65 -6.60
N TYR A 111 -13.59 4.69 -6.01
CA TYR A 111 -12.93 4.85 -4.72
C TYR A 111 -11.79 5.89 -4.75
N LEU A 112 -11.14 6.05 -5.90
CA LEU A 112 -10.04 7.00 -6.13
C LEU A 112 -10.48 8.26 -6.86
N ASP A 113 -11.79 8.51 -6.95
CA ASP A 113 -12.30 9.74 -7.55
C ASP A 113 -11.91 10.95 -6.70
N GLY A 114 -11.43 12.00 -7.35
CA GLY A 114 -10.91 13.19 -6.67
C GLY A 114 -9.59 13.01 -5.89
N VAL A 115 -9.01 11.80 -5.83
CA VAL A 115 -7.74 11.51 -5.15
C VAL A 115 -6.55 11.88 -6.02
N THR A 116 -5.58 12.59 -5.42
CA THR A 116 -4.36 13.05 -6.10
C THR A 116 -3.19 12.09 -5.83
N VAL A 117 -3.09 11.06 -6.67
CA VAL A 117 -1.93 10.16 -6.75
C VAL A 117 -1.11 10.58 -7.98
N LEU A 118 0.09 11.13 -7.79
CA LEU A 118 0.94 11.63 -8.88
C LEU A 118 1.97 10.58 -9.34
N ALA A 119 2.68 10.86 -10.43
CA ALA A 119 3.63 9.92 -11.03
C ALA A 119 4.85 9.55 -10.14
N ASP A 120 5.12 10.32 -9.08
CA ASP A 120 6.14 10.04 -8.07
C ASP A 120 5.60 9.25 -6.87
N ALA A 121 4.30 8.99 -6.84
CA ALA A 121 3.65 8.18 -5.83
C ALA A 121 3.92 6.69 -6.06
N ASP A 122 4.25 5.96 -5.00
CA ASP A 122 4.40 4.50 -5.02
C ASP A 122 3.12 3.91 -4.44
N VAL A 123 2.09 3.79 -5.29
CA VAL A 123 0.75 3.33 -4.89
C VAL A 123 0.31 2.13 -5.71
N LEU A 124 -0.05 1.07 -4.98
CA LEU A 124 -0.42 -0.21 -5.55
C LEU A 124 -1.82 -0.62 -5.09
N TRP A 125 -2.70 -0.89 -6.03
CA TRP A 125 -3.97 -1.57 -5.80
C TRP A 125 -3.72 -3.08 -5.83
N PHE A 126 -3.96 -3.74 -4.71
CA PHE A 126 -3.86 -5.18 -4.60
C PHE A 126 -5.26 -5.78 -4.54
N SER A 127 -5.55 -6.71 -5.45
CA SER A 127 -6.78 -7.51 -5.45
C SER A 127 -6.45 -8.99 -5.43
N THR A 128 -7.44 -9.84 -5.17
CA THR A 128 -7.26 -11.31 -5.08
C THR A 128 -6.67 -11.95 -6.34
N ASN A 129 -6.79 -11.31 -7.51
CA ASN A 129 -6.35 -11.83 -8.80
C ASN A 129 -5.45 -10.87 -9.60
N LYS A 130 -5.22 -9.64 -9.13
CA LYS A 130 -4.42 -8.63 -9.85
C LYS A 130 -3.69 -7.71 -8.89
N VAL A 131 -2.57 -7.19 -9.36
CA VAL A 131 -1.79 -6.15 -8.71
C VAL A 131 -1.57 -5.04 -9.71
N ILE A 132 -2.10 -3.86 -9.42
CA ILE A 132 -2.08 -2.72 -10.33
C ILE A 132 -1.33 -1.58 -9.65
N GLU A 133 -0.24 -1.13 -10.26
CA GLU A 133 0.38 0.15 -9.90
C GLU A 133 -0.38 1.27 -10.60
N MET A 134 -0.58 2.39 -9.90
CA MET A 134 -1.46 3.45 -10.38
C MET A 134 -0.96 4.84 -10.02
N TYR A 135 -1.10 5.75 -10.98
CA TYR A 135 -0.76 7.16 -10.80
C TYR A 135 -1.50 8.04 -11.81
N ARG A 136 -1.50 9.36 -11.60
CA ARG A 136 -1.97 10.38 -12.54
C ARG A 136 -0.80 11.28 -12.93
N LEU A 137 -0.78 11.78 -14.17
CA LEU A 137 0.21 12.77 -14.59
C LEU A 137 -0.10 14.15 -13.97
N LYS A 138 -1.39 14.49 -13.84
CA LYS A 138 -1.86 15.70 -13.17
C LYS A 138 -3.13 15.43 -12.35
N PRO A 139 -3.43 16.28 -11.36
CA PRO A 139 -4.73 16.23 -10.68
C PRO A 139 -5.88 16.29 -11.69
N LYS A 140 -6.90 15.46 -11.48
CA LYS A 140 -8.11 15.34 -12.32
C LYS A 140 -7.92 14.75 -13.72
N GLU A 141 -6.70 14.32 -14.10
CA GLU A 141 -6.51 13.48 -15.29
C GLU A 141 -6.78 12.01 -14.96
N PRO A 142 -7.14 11.14 -15.93
CA PRO A 142 -7.39 9.72 -15.70
C PRO A 142 -6.21 8.97 -15.03
N LEU A 143 -6.50 7.88 -14.32
CA LEU A 143 -5.46 7.01 -13.77
C LEU A 143 -4.75 6.29 -14.91
N ILE A 144 -3.43 6.26 -14.84
CA ILE A 144 -2.60 5.35 -15.62
C ILE A 144 -2.42 4.11 -14.76
N LEU A 145 -2.72 2.95 -15.36
CA LEU A 145 -2.71 1.65 -14.71
C LEU A 145 -1.60 0.79 -15.31
N LEU A 146 -0.74 0.24 -14.46
CA LEU A 146 0.31 -0.71 -14.84
C LEU A 146 0.06 -2.03 -14.12
N GLU A 147 -0.27 -3.07 -14.89
CA GLU A 147 -0.48 -4.41 -14.34
C GLU A 147 0.86 -5.10 -14.07
N HIS A 148 1.03 -5.56 -12.84
CA HIS A 148 2.17 -6.39 -12.45
C HIS A 148 1.77 -7.86 -12.54
N ASN A 149 2.58 -8.66 -13.25
CA ASN A 149 2.35 -10.09 -13.37
C ASN A 149 2.49 -10.78 -12.01
N TRP A 150 1.37 -11.11 -11.38
CA TRP A 150 1.34 -12.06 -10.27
C TRP A 150 1.65 -13.45 -10.84
N THR A 151 2.91 -13.86 -10.81
CA THR A 151 3.25 -15.28 -10.95
C THR A 151 3.45 -15.85 -9.55
N SER A 152 2.65 -16.84 -9.17
CA SER A 152 2.82 -17.61 -7.92
C SER A 152 4.11 -18.46 -7.91
N SER A 153 5.06 -18.15 -8.80
CA SER A 153 6.29 -18.89 -9.11
C SER A 153 7.40 -17.92 -9.56
N ALA A 154 7.51 -16.73 -8.96
CA ALA A 154 8.70 -15.91 -9.16
C ALA A 154 9.86 -16.49 -8.33
N THR A 155 10.61 -17.40 -8.95
CA THR A 155 11.94 -17.81 -8.53
C THR A 155 12.84 -16.59 -8.34
N GLN A 156 13.77 -16.68 -7.38
CA GLN A 156 14.73 -15.67 -6.90
C GLN A 156 15.61 -14.95 -7.96
N GLN A 157 15.35 -15.09 -9.26
CA GLN A 157 16.16 -14.55 -10.34
C GLN A 157 15.86 -13.10 -10.73
N GLU A 158 14.65 -12.57 -10.46
CA GLU A 158 14.32 -11.18 -10.86
C GLU A 158 14.81 -10.12 -9.86
N MET A 159 15.23 -10.50 -8.64
CA MET A 159 15.83 -9.55 -7.69
C MET A 159 17.35 -9.33 -7.88
N ALA A 160 17.97 -9.99 -8.85
CA ALA A 160 19.42 -9.88 -9.11
C ALA A 160 19.79 -8.83 -10.16
N LEU A 161 18.82 -8.09 -10.72
CA LEU A 161 19.04 -7.10 -11.78
C LEU A 161 19.09 -5.64 -11.30
N CYS A 162 19.21 -5.41 -9.98
CA CYS A 162 19.42 -4.09 -9.40
C CYS A 162 20.66 -4.07 -8.49
N ILE A 163 21.80 -4.53 -9.02
CA ILE A 163 23.14 -4.24 -8.50
C ILE A 163 23.97 -3.66 -9.65
#